data_AF-A0A4P6B5I5-F1
#
_entry.id   AF-A0A4P6B5I5-F1
#
_cell.length_a   1.000
_cell.length_b   1.000
_cell.length_c   1.000
_cell.angle_alpha   90.00
_cell.angle_beta   90.00
_cell.angle_gamma   90.00
#
_symmetry.space_group_name_H-M   'P 1'
#
loop_
_entity.id
_entity.type
_entity.pdbx_description
1 polymer ?
#
loop_
_entity_poly.entity_id
_entity_poly.type
_entity_poly.pdbx_seq_one_letter_code
_entity_poly.pdbx_strand_id
1 'polypeptide(L)'
;MSRDRLWAIFLILIAAYLYYYTYGFIPEAAKYPRILLVMMVFLSLIMLFNSSKAKTGESSDENPWRAIITFLISLGYYGLIFLFSFLPATLIFLPVLMYVMGARDWKIILVTTVAVEVFIYFIFVLQLKVVMPSGLVM
;
A
#
# COMPACT_ATOMS: atom_id res chain seq x y z
N MET A 1 8.10 -23.19 -14.24
CA MET A 1 8.28 -21.73 -14.07
C MET A 1 8.01 -21.44 -12.60
N SER A 2 8.99 -20.95 -11.85
CA SER A 2 8.79 -20.62 -10.43
C SER A 2 7.70 -19.55 -10.32
N ARG A 3 6.76 -19.74 -9.38
CA ARG A 3 5.64 -18.82 -9.11
C ARG A 3 6.11 -17.36 -8.97
N ASP A 4 7.30 -17.17 -8.43
CA ASP A 4 7.93 -15.86 -8.23
C ASP A 4 8.31 -15.18 -9.56
N ARG A 5 8.71 -15.95 -10.58
CA ARG A 5 9.00 -15.39 -11.92
C ARG A 5 7.74 -14.91 -12.62
N LEU A 6 6.61 -15.64 -12.45
CA LEU A 6 5.32 -15.21 -12.98
C LEU A 6 4.89 -13.88 -12.34
N TRP A 7 5.01 -13.76 -11.02
CA TRP A 7 4.71 -12.52 -10.30
C TRP A 7 5.63 -11.36 -10.72
N ALA A 8 6.93 -11.60 -10.84
CA ALA A 8 7.85 -10.55 -11.27
C ALA A 8 7.57 -10.06 -12.69
N ILE A 9 7.26 -10.95 -13.64
CA ILE A 9 6.86 -10.56 -15.01
C ILE A 9 5.56 -9.76 -14.97
N PHE A 10 4.56 -10.21 -14.21
CA PHE A 10 3.29 -9.52 -14.05
C PHE A 10 3.49 -8.10 -13.48
N LEU A 11 4.29 -7.95 -12.42
CA LEU A 11 4.60 -6.65 -11.82
C LEU A 11 5.33 -5.71 -12.79
N ILE A 12 6.27 -6.22 -13.60
CA ILE A 12 6.96 -5.42 -14.63
C ILE A 12 5.96 -4.93 -15.69
N LEU A 13 5.07 -5.81 -16.18
CA LEU A 13 4.06 -5.44 -17.17
C LEU A 13 3.09 -4.39 -16.63
N ILE A 14 2.60 -4.57 -15.40
CA ILE A 14 1.70 -3.61 -14.76
C ILE A 14 2.40 -2.27 -14.51
N ALA A 15 3.67 -2.29 -14.09
CA ALA A 15 4.44 -1.08 -13.86
C ALA A 15 4.68 -0.32 -15.16
N ALA A 16 4.99 -1.02 -16.25
CA ALA A 16 5.16 -0.40 -17.57
C ALA A 16 3.84 0.23 -18.07
N TYR A 17 2.71 -0.45 -17.90
CA TYR A 17 1.39 0.09 -18.24
C TYR A 17 1.04 1.34 -17.41
N LEU A 18 1.23 1.29 -16.09
CA LEU A 18 1.00 2.43 -15.21
C LEU A 18 1.94 3.60 -15.51
N TYR A 19 3.20 3.30 -15.86
CA TYR A 19 4.17 4.32 -16.25
C TYR A 19 3.71 5.06 -17.50
N TYR A 20 3.16 4.34 -18.48
CA TYR A 20 2.53 4.94 -19.64
C TYR A 20 1.35 5.86 -19.25
N TYR A 21 0.54 5.46 -18.27
CA TYR A 21 -0.56 6.29 -17.79
C TYR A 21 -0.08 7.61 -17.13
N THR A 22 1.11 7.63 -16.53
CA THR A 22 1.69 8.85 -15.94
C THR A 22 2.06 9.93 -16.96
N TYR A 23 2.04 9.65 -18.27
CA TYR A 23 2.25 10.70 -19.28
C TYR A 23 1.07 11.67 -19.37
N GLY A 24 -0.13 11.25 -18.96
CA GLY A 24 -1.30 12.13 -18.89
C GLY A 24 -1.34 13.05 -17.66
N PHE A 25 -0.38 12.92 -16.75
CA PHE A 25 -0.36 13.69 -15.49
C PHE A 25 0.46 14.97 -15.64
N ILE A 26 0.13 15.97 -14.80
CA ILE A 26 0.94 17.17 -14.65
C ILE A 26 2.37 16.75 -14.24
N PRO A 27 3.44 17.33 -14.84
CA PRO A 27 4.81 16.86 -14.62
C PRO A 27 5.21 16.73 -13.15
N GLU A 28 4.77 17.67 -12.29
CA GLU A 28 5.06 17.63 -10.85
C GLU A 28 4.34 16.48 -10.13
N ALA A 29 3.06 16.23 -10.45
CA ALA A 29 2.29 15.13 -9.88
C ALA A 29 2.77 13.76 -10.39
N ALA A 30 3.37 13.71 -11.58
CA ALA A 30 3.89 12.49 -12.19
C ALA A 30 5.22 12.01 -11.56
N LYS A 31 6.00 12.89 -10.92
CA LYS A 31 7.32 12.53 -10.36
C LYS A 31 7.22 11.39 -9.34
N TYR A 32 6.30 11.50 -8.39
CA TYR A 32 6.18 10.52 -7.31
C TYR A 32 5.75 9.13 -7.82
N PRO A 33 4.67 8.98 -8.62
CA PRO A 33 4.32 7.70 -9.23
C PRO A 33 5.46 7.11 -10.08
N ARG A 34 6.15 7.93 -10.89
CA ARG A 34 7.24 7.43 -11.75
C ARG A 34 8.40 6.86 -10.94
N ILE A 35 8.82 7.50 -9.86
CA ILE A 35 9.89 7.00 -8.98
C ILE A 35 9.50 5.64 -8.39
N LEU A 36 8.28 5.51 -7.87
CA LEU A 36 7.78 4.24 -7.33
C LEU A 36 7.73 3.14 -8.39
N LEU A 37 7.26 3.44 -9.60
CA LEU A 37 7.19 2.47 -10.69
C LEU A 37 8.57 2.00 -11.14
N VAL A 38 9.56 2.90 -11.23
CA VAL A 38 10.95 2.54 -11.52
C VAL A 38 11.53 1.64 -10.43
N MET A 39 11.31 1.96 -9.15
CA MET A 39 11.72 1.09 -8.05
C MET A 39 11.05 -0.28 -8.11
N MET A 40 9.77 -0.33 -8.45
CA MET A 40 9.01 -1.58 -8.56
C MET A 40 9.56 -2.48 -9.67
N VAL A 41 9.90 -1.91 -10.83
CA VAL A 41 10.59 -2.62 -11.92
C VAL A 41 11.96 -3.13 -11.46
N PHE A 42 12.74 -2.29 -10.78
CA PHE A 42 14.06 -2.66 -10.29
C PHE A 42 14.00 -3.84 -9.30
N LEU A 43 13.11 -3.80 -8.31
CA LEU A 43 12.89 -4.91 -7.37
C LEU A 43 12.41 -6.18 -8.08
N SER A 44 11.51 -6.05 -9.06
CA SER A 44 11.01 -7.19 -9.83
C SER A 44 12.11 -7.84 -10.66
N LEU A 45 13.06 -7.07 -11.20
CA LEU A 45 14.25 -7.59 -11.87
C LEU A 45 15.13 -8.39 -10.90
N ILE A 46 15.41 -7.86 -9.70
CA ILE A 46 16.16 -8.60 -8.66
C ILE A 46 15.48 -9.94 -8.36
N MET A 47 14.16 -9.95 -8.27
CA MET A 47 13.36 -11.14 -8.01
C MET A 47 13.48 -12.20 -9.12
N LEU A 48 13.55 -11.78 -10.40
CA LEU A 48 13.82 -12.69 -11.52
C LEU A 48 15.18 -13.37 -11.42
N PHE A 49 16.22 -12.63 -11.01
CA PHE A 49 17.58 -13.15 -10.86
C PHE A 49 17.76 -14.02 -9.61
N ASN A 50 17.09 -13.70 -8.50
CA ASN A 50 17.21 -14.42 -7.22
C ASN A 50 16.29 -15.65 -7.10
N SER A 51 15.30 -15.83 -7.99
CA SER A 51 14.34 -16.94 -7.93
C SER A 51 14.96 -18.35 -8.04
N SER A 52 16.25 -18.48 -8.41
CA SER A 52 16.96 -19.77 -8.42
C SER A 52 17.67 -20.10 -7.10
N LYS A 53 17.85 -19.15 -6.17
CA LYS A 53 18.59 -19.36 -4.90
C LYS A 53 17.69 -19.49 -3.67
N ALA A 54 16.38 -19.29 -3.81
CA ALA A 54 15.41 -19.50 -2.73
C ALA A 54 15.07 -20.99 -2.53
N LYS A 55 16.08 -21.80 -2.21
CA LYS A 55 15.94 -23.15 -1.63
C LYS A 55 16.96 -23.31 -0.52
N THR A 56 16.86 -22.47 0.51
CA THR A 56 17.45 -22.74 1.83
C THR A 56 16.89 -21.73 2.82
N GLY A 57 16.00 -22.19 3.72
CA GLY A 57 16.12 -21.76 5.10
C GLY A 57 15.01 -20.94 5.76
N GLU A 58 13.96 -20.48 5.07
CA GLU A 58 12.83 -19.85 5.77
C GLU A 58 11.50 -20.36 5.21
N SER A 59 10.89 -21.28 5.95
CA SER A 59 9.45 -21.53 5.87
C SER A 59 8.74 -20.30 6.44
N SER A 60 8.59 -19.26 5.63
CA SER A 60 7.52 -18.30 5.90
C SER A 60 6.21 -19.04 5.62
N ASP A 61 5.54 -19.48 6.69
CA ASP A 61 4.13 -19.87 6.72
C ASP A 61 3.22 -18.65 6.42
N GLU A 62 3.60 -17.84 5.43
CA GLU A 62 2.80 -16.76 4.90
C GLU A 62 1.78 -17.38 3.95
N ASN A 63 0.61 -17.65 4.51
CA ASN A 63 -0.56 -18.03 3.75
C ASN A 63 -0.72 -17.03 2.58
N PRO A 64 -0.59 -17.45 1.31
CA PRO A 64 -0.61 -16.54 0.15
C PRO A 64 -1.92 -15.75 0.07
N TRP A 65 -2.99 -16.26 0.70
CA TRP A 65 -4.25 -15.54 0.85
C TRP A 65 -4.13 -14.26 1.68
N ARG A 66 -3.22 -14.19 2.66
CA ARG A 66 -3.01 -12.96 3.45
C ARG A 66 -2.55 -11.80 2.57
N ALA A 67 -1.61 -12.03 1.65
CA ALA A 67 -1.17 -10.99 0.72
C ALA A 67 -2.30 -10.48 -0.18
N ILE A 68 -3.14 -11.41 -0.68
CA ILE A 68 -4.32 -11.07 -1.50
C ILE A 68 -5.35 -10.29 -0.66
N ILE A 69 -5.62 -10.72 0.57
CA ILE A 69 -6.56 -10.05 1.48
C ILE A 69 -6.06 -8.64 1.80
N THR A 70 -4.77 -8.47 2.11
CA THR A 70 -4.16 -7.16 2.37
C THR A 70 -4.26 -6.24 1.15
N PHE A 71 -4.05 -6.77 -0.06
CA PHE A 71 -4.22 -6.01 -1.29
C PHE A 71 -5.69 -5.56 -1.49
N LEU A 72 -6.65 -6.47 -1.28
CA LEU A 72 -8.08 -6.14 -1.37
C LEU A 72 -8.52 -5.11 -0.32
N ILE A 73 -8.01 -5.20 0.92
CA ILE A 73 -8.27 -4.21 1.97
C ILE A 73 -7.70 -2.84 1.57
N SER A 74 -6.50 -2.82 0.98
CA SER A 74 -5.87 -1.59 0.50
C SER A 74 -6.67 -0.95 -0.65
N LEU A 75 -7.22 -1.77 -1.55
CA LEU A 75 -8.11 -1.30 -2.61
C LEU A 75 -9.45 -0.79 -2.03
N GLY A 76 -9.98 -1.45 -1.02
CA GLY A 76 -11.16 -1.00 -0.28
C GLY A 76 -10.93 0.34 0.42
N TYR A 77 -9.74 0.55 0.99
CA TYR A 77 -9.35 1.83 1.59
C TYR A 77 -9.36 2.99 0.59
N TYR A 78 -8.85 2.77 -0.62
CA TYR A 78 -8.97 3.78 -1.69
C TYR A 78 -10.44 4.16 -1.95
N GLY A 79 -11.35 3.20 -2.00
CA GLY A 79 -12.79 3.45 -2.11
C GLY A 79 -13.37 4.21 -0.90
N LEU A 80 -12.92 3.87 0.32
CA LEU A 80 -13.36 4.55 1.55
C LEU A 80 -12.92 6.02 1.61
N ILE A 81 -11.70 6.34 1.15
CA ILE A 81 -11.22 7.73 1.06
C ILE A 81 -12.13 8.52 0.13
N PHE A 82 -12.52 7.94 -1.01
CA PHE A 82 -13.40 8.61 -1.97
C PHE A 82 -14.81 8.83 -1.41
N LEU A 83 -15.32 7.91 -0.59
CA LEU A 83 -16.67 8.01 -0.03
C LEU A 83 -16.74 8.95 1.18
N PHE A 84 -15.85 8.81 2.15
CA PHE A 84 -15.95 9.53 3.42
C PHE A 84 -14.98 10.70 3.50
N SER A 85 -13.68 10.42 3.60
CA SER A 85 -12.57 11.37 3.75
C SER A 85 -11.35 10.60 4.23
N PHE A 86 -10.16 11.18 4.18
CA PHE A 86 -8.93 10.52 4.64
C PHE A 86 -9.00 10.01 6.09
N LEU A 87 -9.39 10.86 7.06
CA LEU A 87 -9.42 10.48 8.49
C LEU A 87 -10.38 9.31 8.78
N PRO A 88 -11.70 9.39 8.51
CA PRO A 88 -12.61 8.28 8.82
C PRO A 88 -12.28 6.99 8.05
N ALA A 89 -11.73 7.10 6.83
CA ALA A 89 -11.25 5.93 6.10
C ALA A 89 -10.06 5.27 6.80
N THR A 90 -9.13 6.07 7.35
CA THR A 90 -7.95 5.58 8.06
C THR A 90 -8.32 4.92 9.39
N LEU A 91 -9.30 5.46 10.11
CA LEU A 91 -9.83 4.90 11.36
C LEU A 91 -10.33 3.46 11.19
N ILE A 92 -10.87 3.13 10.02
CA ILE A 92 -11.38 1.80 9.70
C ILE A 92 -10.27 0.93 9.11
N PHE A 93 -9.46 1.49 8.21
CA PHE A 93 -8.41 0.76 7.51
C PHE A 93 -7.33 0.27 8.46
N LEU A 94 -6.82 1.13 9.36
CA LEU A 94 -5.68 0.80 10.21
C LEU A 94 -5.96 -0.40 11.14
N PRO A 95 -7.09 -0.43 11.90
CA PRO A 95 -7.42 -1.56 12.73
C PRO A 95 -7.64 -2.85 11.94
N VAL A 96 -8.34 -2.76 10.80
CA VAL A 96 -8.63 -3.91 9.95
C VAL A 96 -7.34 -4.52 9.40
N LEU A 97 -6.42 -3.66 8.93
CA LEU A 97 -5.12 -4.08 8.44
C LEU A 97 -4.30 -4.76 9.55
N MET A 98 -4.20 -4.13 10.73
CA MET A 98 -3.47 -4.69 11.87
C MET A 98 -4.02 -6.05 12.31
N TYR A 99 -5.35 -6.17 12.33
CA TYR A 99 -6.02 -7.42 12.68
C TYR A 99 -5.71 -8.54 11.67
N VAL A 100 -5.75 -8.25 10.37
CA VAL A 100 -5.38 -9.21 9.30
C VAL A 100 -3.90 -9.60 9.36
N MET A 101 -3.02 -8.65 9.72
CA MET A 101 -1.60 -8.91 9.92
C MET A 101 -1.28 -9.73 11.18
N GLY A 102 -2.27 -9.94 12.06
CA GLY A 102 -2.16 -10.82 13.22
C GLY A 102 -1.98 -10.13 14.56
N ALA A 103 -2.05 -8.79 14.62
CA ALA A 103 -2.20 -8.10 15.90
C ALA A 103 -3.57 -8.44 16.49
N ARG A 104 -3.60 -9.04 17.70
CA ARG A 104 -4.85 -9.43 18.37
C ARG A 104 -5.18 -8.60 19.59
N ASP A 105 -4.22 -7.83 20.11
CA ASP A 105 -4.43 -6.97 21.26
C ASP A 105 -5.22 -5.71 20.88
N TRP A 106 -6.53 -5.74 21.11
CA TRP A 106 -7.44 -4.64 20.77
C TRP A 106 -7.03 -3.30 21.39
N LYS A 107 -6.38 -3.35 22.57
CA LYS A 107 -5.81 -2.16 23.22
C LYS A 107 -4.67 -1.55 22.40
N ILE A 108 -3.75 -2.39 21.90
CA ILE A 108 -2.63 -1.93 21.06
C ILE A 108 -3.15 -1.39 19.74
N ILE A 109 -4.13 -2.08 19.13
CA ILE A 109 -4.75 -1.63 17.88
C ILE A 109 -5.38 -0.25 18.05
N LEU A 110 -6.22 -0.06 19.08
CA LEU A 110 -6.87 1.22 19.34
C LEU A 110 -5.87 2.33 19.65
N VAL A 111 -4.93 2.10 20.58
CA VAL A 111 -3.92 3.10 20.95
C VAL A 111 -3.09 3.50 19.74
N THR A 112 -2.66 2.54 18.93
CA THR A 112 -1.84 2.84 17.75
C THR A 112 -2.65 3.59 16.69
N THR A 113 -3.91 3.20 16.49
CA THR A 113 -4.79 3.88 15.52
C THR A 113 -5.02 5.34 15.92
N VAL A 114 -5.41 5.58 17.17
CA VAL A 114 -5.64 6.93 17.69
C VAL A 114 -4.34 7.75 17.68
N ALA A 115 -3.22 7.17 18.09
CA ALA A 115 -1.93 7.87 18.10
C ALA A 115 -1.50 8.29 16.69
N VAL A 116 -1.63 7.39 15.71
CA VAL A 116 -1.28 7.68 14.30
C VAL A 116 -2.21 8.76 13.73
N GLU A 117 -3.52 8.66 13.95
CA GLU A 117 -4.46 9.67 13.48
C GLU A 117 -4.22 11.05 14.10
N VAL A 118 -4.06 11.12 15.42
CA VAL A 118 -3.80 12.39 16.12
C VAL A 118 -2.48 13.00 15.64
N PHE A 119 -1.44 12.17 15.45
CA PHE A 119 -0.16 12.63 14.94
C PHE A 119 -0.27 13.17 13.51
N ILE A 120 -0.97 12.46 12.63
CA ILE A 120 -1.20 12.92 11.26
C ILE A 120 -2.02 14.21 11.26
N TYR A 121 -3.10 14.29 12.04
CA TYR A 121 -3.90 15.49 12.17
C TYR A 121 -3.06 16.68 12.64
N PHE A 122 -2.23 16.48 13.67
CA PHE A 122 -1.36 17.53 14.20
C PHE A 122 -0.39 18.05 13.14
N ILE A 123 0.32 17.16 12.44
CA ILE A 123 1.30 17.58 11.43
C ILE A 123 0.60 18.19 10.20
N PHE A 124 -0.42 17.54 9.66
CA PHE A 124 -0.99 17.96 8.37
C PHE A 124 -1.98 19.11 8.50
N VAL A 125 -2.82 19.11 9.55
CA VAL A 125 -3.85 20.14 9.73
C VAL A 125 -3.32 21.33 10.52
N LEU A 126 -2.70 21.10 11.67
CA LEU A 126 -2.27 22.21 12.54
C LEU A 126 -0.95 22.83 12.06
N GLN A 127 0.05 22.00 11.77
CA GLN A 127 1.38 22.48 11.44
C GLN A 127 1.49 22.92 9.96
N LEU A 128 1.08 22.06 9.03
CA LEU A 128 1.26 22.27 7.60
C LEU A 128 0.05 22.94 6.91
N LYS A 129 -1.12 22.99 7.56
CA LYS A 129 -2.38 23.56 7.03
C LYS A 129 -2.73 23.03 5.63
N VAL A 130 -2.46 21.76 5.39
CA VAL A 130 -2.74 21.09 4.11
C VAL A 130 -4.19 20.65 4.09
N VAL A 131 -4.87 20.91 2.96
CA VAL A 131 -6.20 20.37 2.68
C VAL A 131 -6.08 18.85 2.48
N MET A 132 -6.70 18.09 3.37
CA MET A 132 -6.77 16.64 3.24
C MET A 132 -7.88 16.25 2.24
N PRO A 133 -7.79 15.05 1.63
CA PRO A 133 -8.85 14.55 0.76
C PRO A 133 -10.19 14.50 1.52
N SER A 134 -11.09 15.42 1.16
CA SER A 134 -12.50 15.38 1.52
C SER A 134 -13.20 14.38 0.60
N GLY A 135 -13.92 13.42 1.17
CA GLY A 135 -14.68 12.46 0.38
C GLY A 135 -15.96 13.08 -0.18
N LEU A 136 -16.78 12.25 -0.83
CA LEU A 136 -18.11 12.66 -1.30
C LEU A 136 -19.07 12.99 -0.14
N VAL A 137 -18.89 12.34 1.00
CA VAL A 137 -19.71 12.48 2.20
C VAL A 137 -18.86 13.12 3.31
N MET A 138 -18.94 14.46 3.36
CA MET A 138 -18.15 15.43 4.17
C MET A 138 -16.74 15.76 3.66
#